data_AF-A0A8T4TT47-F1
#
_entry.id   AF-A0A8T4TT47-F1
#
_cell.length_a   1.000
_cell.length_b   1.000
_cell.length_c   1.000
_cell.angle_alpha   90.00
_cell.angle_beta   90.00
_cell.angle_gamma   90.00
#
_symmetry.space_group_name_H-M   'P 1'
#
loop_
_entity.id
_entity.type
_entity.pdbx_description
1 polymer ?
#
loop_
_entity_poly.entity_id
_entity_poly.type
_entity_poly.pdbx_seq_one_letter_code
_entity_poly.pdbx_strand_id
1 'polypeptide(L)'
;MINLNYEDIINKIKEDKGLSDNEIKSKVTEKLNQLGDLISMSGAAHIVANELGVRLYDLKKKRFKIKDLVAGINSIDIVGKVLNIYGIREFTRKDKIGRVGSMLIGDETGTVRVVIWETNQLDLMEKAEEGSVIRVKNAYVKENNGFKELHIGSKGILELNVDEEIGDVKFNTVSRNIDKKKISELRAGEFASLNGFIVQLFEPRFYDACPQCNRKVIDGNCEQHGEVVIQKNAILNFYLDDGSGSVRVVAFRDNVKKLIPDPENDKFEDYKNNIIGNIINVEGKANKNQMFDRIEFMANNIQEFDIDARIEELMKETNS
;
A
#
# COMPACT_ATOMS: atom_id res chain seq x y z
N MET A 1 -18.23 -7.94 1.42
CA MET A 1 -18.67 -6.92 2.40
C MET A 1 -17.80 -5.70 2.15
N ILE A 2 -18.38 -4.51 2.00
CA ILE A 2 -17.61 -3.29 1.75
C ILE A 2 -16.92 -2.93 3.06
N ASN A 3 -15.59 -2.81 3.04
CA ASN A 3 -14.80 -2.53 4.24
C ASN A 3 -14.47 -1.03 4.27
N LEU A 4 -15.33 -0.23 4.88
CA LEU A 4 -15.05 1.18 5.17
C LEU A 4 -14.35 1.29 6.52
N ASN A 5 -13.36 2.18 6.61
CA ASN A 5 -12.77 2.51 7.90
C ASN A 5 -13.75 3.37 8.73
N TYR A 6 -13.47 3.51 10.02
CA TYR A 6 -14.31 4.28 10.94
C TYR A 6 -14.47 5.74 10.50
N GLU A 7 -13.38 6.42 10.15
CA GLU A 7 -13.38 7.84 9.80
C GLU A 7 -14.18 8.15 8.52
N ASP A 8 -14.08 7.30 7.50
CA ASP A 8 -14.82 7.42 6.24
C ASP A 8 -16.33 7.35 6.48
N ILE A 9 -16.76 6.51 7.43
CA ILE A 9 -18.16 6.37 7.82
C ILE A 9 -18.62 7.63 8.54
N ILE A 10 -17.84 8.13 9.50
CA ILE A 10 -18.13 9.37 10.22
C ILE A 10 -18.25 10.54 9.25
N ASN A 11 -17.27 10.73 8.36
CA ASN A 11 -17.27 11.81 7.37
C ASN A 11 -18.52 11.77 6.48
N LYS A 12 -18.93 10.58 6.02
CA LYS A 12 -20.19 10.44 5.25
C LYS A 12 -21.43 10.77 6.05
N ILE A 13 -21.50 10.36 7.32
CA ILE A 13 -22.63 10.71 8.18
C ILE A 13 -22.68 12.23 8.37
N LYS A 14 -21.53 12.90 8.55
CA LYS A 14 -21.45 14.36 8.64
C LYS A 14 -21.92 15.04 7.36
N GLU A 15 -21.44 14.59 6.20
CA GLU A 15 -21.82 15.16 4.91
C GLU A 15 -23.32 14.99 4.62
N ASP A 16 -23.91 13.82 4.90
CA ASP A 16 -25.30 13.51 4.54
C ASP A 16 -26.33 14.03 5.58
N LYS A 17 -25.95 14.14 6.85
CA LYS A 17 -26.86 14.54 7.95
C LYS A 17 -26.53 15.85 8.63
N GLY A 18 -25.38 16.46 8.33
CA GLY A 18 -24.94 17.71 8.96
C GLY A 18 -24.67 17.60 10.46
N LEU A 19 -24.45 16.38 10.97
CA LEU A 19 -24.19 16.12 12.39
C LEU A 19 -22.76 16.50 12.78
N SER A 20 -22.56 16.87 14.05
CA SER A 20 -21.23 17.13 14.59
C SER A 20 -20.47 15.84 14.91
N ASP A 21 -19.13 15.93 14.95
CA ASP A 21 -18.26 14.78 15.26
C ASP A 21 -18.61 14.12 16.60
N ASN A 22 -18.90 14.95 17.61
CA ASN A 22 -19.20 14.51 18.97
C ASN A 22 -20.54 13.77 19.05
N GLU A 23 -21.56 14.24 18.31
CA GLU A 23 -22.86 13.57 18.27
C GLU A 23 -22.77 12.20 17.62
N ILE A 24 -22.02 12.08 16.52
CA ILE A 24 -21.87 10.80 15.83
C ILE A 24 -21.05 9.84 16.70
N LYS A 25 -19.92 10.30 17.28
CA LYS A 25 -19.12 9.51 18.22
C LYS A 25 -19.95 9.01 19.40
N SER A 26 -20.79 9.85 20.00
CA SER A 26 -21.69 9.44 21.10
C SER A 26 -22.62 8.30 20.67
N LYS A 27 -23.25 8.43 19.49
CA LYS A 27 -24.14 7.39 18.96
C LYS A 27 -23.40 6.08 18.69
N VAL A 28 -22.17 6.15 18.19
CA VAL A 28 -21.34 4.96 17.96
C VAL A 28 -20.96 4.29 19.29
N THR A 29 -20.54 5.07 20.28
CA THR A 29 -20.19 4.56 21.62
C THR A 29 -21.39 3.94 22.31
N GLU A 30 -22.57 4.56 22.23
CA GLU A 30 -23.83 3.95 22.71
C GLU A 30 -24.08 2.59 22.05
N LYS A 31 -23.83 2.49 20.73
CA LYS A 31 -24.04 1.24 20.00
C LYS A 31 -23.04 0.15 20.37
N LEU A 32 -21.78 0.53 20.59
CA LEU A 32 -20.76 -0.36 21.14
C LEU A 32 -21.17 -0.88 22.52
N ASN A 33 -21.64 0.00 23.41
CA ASN A 33 -22.06 -0.41 24.76
C ASN A 33 -23.28 -1.35 24.73
N GLN A 34 -24.20 -1.17 23.78
CA GLN A 34 -25.37 -2.05 23.61
C GLN A 34 -25.02 -3.45 23.11
N LEU A 35 -24.00 -3.57 22.26
CA LEU A 35 -23.67 -4.82 21.55
C LEU A 35 -22.38 -5.47 22.09
N GLY A 36 -21.64 -4.78 22.96
CA GLY A 36 -20.42 -5.24 23.61
C GLY A 36 -19.35 -5.69 22.60
N ASP A 37 -18.63 -6.75 22.97
CA ASP A 37 -17.52 -7.32 22.18
C ASP A 37 -17.96 -8.02 20.88
N LEU A 38 -19.26 -8.02 20.56
CA LEU A 38 -19.77 -8.65 19.33
C LEU A 38 -19.45 -7.83 18.08
N ILE A 39 -19.10 -6.55 18.21
CA ILE A 39 -18.86 -5.66 17.08
C ILE A 39 -17.63 -4.77 17.29
N SER A 40 -16.97 -4.41 16.20
CA SER A 40 -15.90 -3.41 16.18
C SER A 40 -16.47 -1.97 16.18
N MET A 41 -15.61 -0.99 16.49
CA MET A 41 -15.92 0.44 16.35
C MET A 41 -16.41 0.81 14.93
N SER A 42 -15.78 0.25 13.89
CA SER A 42 -16.23 0.41 12.50
C SER A 42 -17.59 -0.24 12.24
N GLY A 43 -17.84 -1.41 12.84
CA GLY A 43 -19.13 -2.09 12.78
C GLY A 43 -20.26 -1.28 13.44
N ALA A 44 -19.98 -0.70 14.62
CA ALA A 44 -20.90 0.19 15.31
C ALA A 44 -21.22 1.45 14.47
N ALA A 45 -20.21 2.06 13.87
CA ALA A 45 -20.39 3.19 12.96
C ALA A 45 -21.24 2.83 11.73
N HIS A 46 -21.04 1.64 11.16
CA HIS A 46 -21.87 1.11 10.07
C HIS A 46 -23.35 0.99 10.47
N ILE A 47 -23.63 0.52 11.69
CA ILE A 47 -25.00 0.40 12.19
C ILE A 47 -25.62 1.78 12.35
N VAL A 48 -24.90 2.72 12.98
CA VAL A 48 -25.36 4.10 13.16
C VAL A 48 -25.66 4.77 11.82
N ALA A 49 -24.77 4.62 10.82
CA ALA A 49 -25.02 5.13 9.48
C ALA A 49 -26.32 4.59 8.88
N ASN A 50 -26.55 3.28 9.01
CA ASN A 50 -27.75 2.64 8.47
C ASN A 50 -29.03 3.10 9.20
N GLU A 51 -28.98 3.26 10.53
CA GLU A 51 -30.09 3.79 11.33
C GLU A 51 -30.44 5.23 10.98
N LEU A 52 -29.44 6.05 10.66
CA LEU A 52 -29.63 7.41 10.19
C LEU A 52 -30.09 7.46 8.72
N GLY A 53 -30.16 6.31 8.03
CA GLY A 53 -30.49 6.23 6.61
C GLY A 53 -29.40 6.81 5.71
N VAL A 54 -28.16 6.88 6.19
CA VAL A 54 -27.00 7.34 5.41
C VAL A 54 -26.56 6.23 4.48
N ARG A 55 -26.56 6.52 3.18
CA ARG A 55 -26.00 5.59 2.19
C ARG A 55 -24.49 5.73 2.16
N LEU A 56 -23.81 4.81 2.82
CA LEU A 56 -22.35 4.79 2.87
C LEU A 56 -21.68 4.56 1.51
N TYR A 57 -22.43 4.14 0.50
CA TYR A 57 -21.97 3.94 -0.87
C TYR A 57 -23.13 4.16 -1.81
N ASP A 58 -22.92 4.99 -2.83
CA ASP A 58 -23.88 5.14 -3.92
C ASP A 58 -23.59 4.12 -5.02
N LEU A 59 -24.22 2.96 -4.92
CA LEU A 59 -24.11 1.89 -5.93
C LEU A 59 -24.70 2.30 -7.30
N LYS A 60 -25.39 3.46 -7.41
CA LYS A 60 -25.88 3.97 -8.70
C LYS A 60 -24.82 4.79 -9.42
N LYS A 61 -23.82 5.33 -8.71
CA LYS A 61 -22.70 6.04 -9.31
C LYS A 61 -21.84 4.99 -10.01
N LYS A 62 -21.88 4.92 -11.34
CA LYS A 62 -20.95 4.05 -12.09
C LYS A 62 -19.55 4.64 -12.16
N ARG A 63 -19.43 5.97 -12.13
CA ARG A 63 -18.17 6.67 -12.37
C ARG A 63 -17.54 7.19 -11.08
N PHE A 64 -16.35 6.71 -10.75
CA PHE A 64 -15.63 7.03 -9.51
C PHE A 64 -14.40 7.90 -9.77
N LYS A 65 -13.99 8.65 -8.75
CA LYS A 65 -12.64 9.24 -8.64
C LYS A 65 -11.78 8.35 -7.74
N ILE A 66 -10.46 8.47 -7.83
CA ILE A 66 -9.54 7.61 -7.07
C ILE A 66 -9.75 7.72 -5.55
N LYS A 67 -10.02 8.93 -5.03
CA LYS A 67 -10.32 9.12 -3.60
C LYS A 67 -11.57 8.35 -3.10
N ASP A 68 -12.52 8.07 -4.00
CA ASP A 68 -13.79 7.43 -3.66
C ASP A 68 -13.67 5.89 -3.56
N LEU A 69 -12.50 5.33 -3.90
CA LEU A 69 -12.29 3.88 -3.97
C LEU A 69 -12.27 3.24 -2.58
N VAL A 70 -13.06 2.18 -2.41
CA VAL A 70 -13.15 1.40 -1.17
C VAL A 70 -13.12 -0.08 -1.50
N ALA A 71 -12.38 -0.86 -0.72
CA ALA A 71 -12.26 -2.29 -0.92
C ALA A 71 -13.63 -2.98 -0.86
N GLY A 72 -13.88 -3.86 -1.83
CA GLY A 72 -15.14 -4.61 -1.94
C GLY A 72 -16.22 -3.94 -2.79
N ILE A 73 -16.00 -2.72 -3.30
CA ILE A 73 -16.85 -2.14 -4.35
C ILE A 73 -16.56 -2.84 -5.68
N ASN A 74 -17.61 -3.16 -6.44
CA ASN A 74 -17.53 -3.79 -7.75
C ASN A 74 -18.25 -2.94 -8.80
N SER A 75 -18.01 -3.26 -10.07
CA SER A 75 -18.71 -2.69 -11.23
C SER A 75 -18.54 -1.18 -11.36
N ILE A 76 -17.32 -0.69 -11.17
CA ILE A 76 -16.99 0.72 -11.24
C ILE A 76 -16.25 1.09 -12.52
N ASP A 77 -16.48 2.31 -12.97
CA ASP A 77 -15.81 2.95 -14.07
C ASP A 77 -14.92 4.08 -13.53
N ILE A 78 -13.67 4.14 -13.97
CA ILE A 78 -12.72 5.21 -13.64
C ILE A 78 -12.02 5.70 -14.90
N VAL A 79 -11.65 6.97 -14.90
CA VAL A 79 -10.83 7.58 -15.94
C VAL A 79 -9.57 8.11 -15.26
N GLY A 80 -8.40 7.76 -15.81
CA GLY A 80 -7.11 8.08 -15.21
C GLY A 80 -6.02 8.25 -16.26
N LYS A 81 -5.05 9.11 -15.95
CA LYS A 81 -3.84 9.30 -16.75
C LYS A 81 -2.84 8.21 -16.38
N VAL A 82 -2.27 7.53 -17.37
CA VAL A 82 -1.25 6.50 -17.16
C VAL A 82 0.04 7.16 -16.69
N LEU A 83 0.55 6.72 -15.55
CA LEU A 83 1.79 7.23 -14.94
C LEU A 83 2.95 6.26 -15.12
N ASN A 84 2.66 4.96 -15.11
CA ASN A 84 3.67 3.91 -15.24
C ASN A 84 3.02 2.61 -15.72
N ILE A 85 3.69 1.87 -16.60
CA ILE A 85 3.24 0.55 -17.06
C ILE A 85 4.21 -0.53 -16.55
N TYR A 86 3.71 -1.41 -15.67
CA TYR A 86 4.48 -2.55 -15.18
C TYR A 86 4.15 -3.78 -16.03
N GLY A 87 5.10 -4.20 -16.87
CA GLY A 87 4.94 -5.27 -17.85
C GLY A 87 4.29 -6.56 -17.35
N ILE A 88 3.80 -7.36 -18.30
CA ILE A 88 3.04 -8.58 -18.03
C ILE A 88 3.94 -9.66 -17.45
N ARG A 89 3.50 -10.28 -16.36
CA ARG A 89 4.13 -11.41 -15.69
C ARG A 89 3.35 -12.69 -15.94
N GLU A 90 4.04 -13.76 -16.27
CA GLU A 90 3.46 -15.10 -16.31
C GLU A 90 3.70 -15.85 -14.98
N PHE A 91 2.77 -16.71 -14.60
CA PHE A 91 2.87 -17.57 -13.42
C PHE A 91 2.18 -18.91 -13.67
N THR A 92 2.67 -19.98 -13.03
CA THR A 92 2.05 -21.30 -13.13
C THR A 92 1.12 -21.54 -11.95
N ARG A 93 -0.14 -21.93 -12.21
CA ARG A 93 -1.11 -22.33 -11.20
C ARG A 93 -1.79 -23.63 -11.59
N LYS A 94 -1.58 -24.69 -10.80
CA LYS A 94 -2.21 -26.02 -11.02
C LYS A 94 -2.12 -26.46 -12.49
N ASP A 95 -0.90 -26.44 -13.02
CA ASP A 95 -0.56 -26.84 -14.41
C ASP A 95 -1.15 -25.96 -15.52
N LYS A 96 -1.61 -24.75 -15.20
CA LYS A 96 -1.98 -23.72 -16.18
C LYS A 96 -1.08 -22.50 -16.08
N ILE A 97 -0.70 -21.93 -17.23
CA ILE A 97 0.02 -20.66 -17.31
C ILE A 97 -1.01 -19.53 -17.23
N GLY A 98 -0.84 -18.68 -16.23
CA GLY A 98 -1.61 -17.45 -16.03
C GLY A 98 -0.77 -16.22 -16.33
N ARG A 99 -1.43 -15.15 -16.79
CA ARG A 99 -0.79 -13.85 -17.07
C ARG A 99 -1.41 -12.77 -16.19
N VAL A 100 -0.58 -11.89 -15.65
CA VAL A 100 -1.00 -10.72 -14.88
C VAL A 100 -0.19 -9.50 -15.30
N GLY A 101 -0.90 -8.42 -15.63
CA GLY A 101 -0.34 -7.12 -15.97
C GLY A 101 -0.79 -6.07 -14.97
N SER A 102 -0.03 -4.98 -14.85
CA SER A 102 -0.48 -3.86 -14.02
C SER A 102 0.07 -2.53 -14.50
N MET A 103 -0.65 -1.45 -14.20
CA MET A 103 -0.21 -0.09 -14.47
C MET A 103 -0.60 0.82 -13.31
N LEU A 104 0.09 1.94 -13.16
CA LEU A 104 -0.27 3.02 -12.25
C LEU A 104 -1.02 4.08 -13.04
N ILE A 105 -2.22 4.44 -12.57
CA ILE A 105 -2.97 5.59 -13.11
C ILE A 105 -3.19 6.63 -12.03
N GLY A 106 -3.44 7.88 -12.44
CA GLY A 106 -3.81 8.95 -11.54
C GLY A 106 -4.87 9.88 -12.09
N ASP A 107 -5.55 10.58 -11.18
CA ASP A 107 -6.48 11.67 -11.42
C ASP A 107 -6.17 12.83 -10.46
N GLU A 108 -6.99 13.88 -10.45
CA GLU A 108 -6.80 15.06 -9.59
C GLU A 108 -6.98 14.76 -8.09
N THR A 109 -7.35 13.53 -7.75
CA THR A 109 -7.64 13.07 -6.39
C THR A 109 -6.67 12.00 -5.89
N GLY A 110 -5.81 11.44 -6.74
CA GLY A 110 -4.84 10.45 -6.32
C GLY A 110 -4.25 9.58 -7.41
N THR A 111 -3.60 8.51 -6.97
CA THR A 111 -3.08 7.43 -7.84
C THR A 111 -3.57 6.07 -7.37
N VAL A 112 -3.83 5.15 -8.31
CA VAL A 112 -4.23 3.77 -8.01
C VAL A 112 -3.57 2.79 -8.98
N ARG A 113 -3.21 1.62 -8.47
CA ARG A 113 -2.70 0.53 -9.30
C ARG A 113 -3.85 -0.23 -9.94
N VAL A 114 -3.84 -0.34 -11.26
CA VAL A 114 -4.75 -1.19 -12.04
C VAL A 114 -4.07 -2.54 -12.25
N VAL A 115 -4.78 -3.63 -12.00
CA VAL A 115 -4.31 -5.01 -12.17
C VAL A 115 -5.25 -5.74 -13.12
N ILE A 116 -4.66 -6.39 -14.13
CA ILE A 116 -5.38 -7.10 -15.18
C ILE A 116 -4.97 -8.56 -15.11
N TRP A 117 -5.94 -9.44 -14.93
CA TRP A 117 -5.73 -10.89 -14.89
C TRP A 117 -6.26 -11.53 -16.16
N GLU A 118 -5.52 -12.51 -16.72
CA GLU A 118 -5.97 -13.52 -17.70
C GLU A 118 -7.18 -13.12 -18.58
N THR A 119 -7.07 -11.97 -19.25
CA THR A 119 -8.08 -11.45 -20.16
C THR A 119 -7.40 -10.87 -21.40
N ASN A 120 -8.16 -10.73 -22.49
CA ASN A 120 -7.75 -10.02 -23.70
C ASN A 120 -7.37 -8.54 -23.46
N GLN A 121 -7.65 -8.00 -22.27
CA GLN A 121 -7.28 -6.66 -21.86
C GLN A 121 -5.77 -6.51 -21.60
N LEU A 122 -5.06 -7.62 -21.39
CA LEU A 122 -3.61 -7.62 -21.22
C LEU A 122 -2.89 -7.14 -22.48
N ASP A 123 -3.28 -7.65 -23.65
CA ASP A 123 -2.68 -7.27 -24.93
C ASP A 123 -3.05 -5.83 -25.33
N LEU A 124 -4.18 -5.32 -24.80
CA LEU A 124 -4.54 -3.89 -24.88
C LEU A 124 -3.65 -3.04 -23.98
N MET A 125 -3.38 -3.48 -22.75
CA MET A 125 -2.50 -2.76 -21.82
C MET A 125 -1.08 -2.57 -22.40
N GLU A 126 -0.55 -3.51 -23.17
CA GLU A 126 0.77 -3.35 -23.83
C GLU A 126 0.80 -2.20 -24.86
N LYS A 127 -0.36 -1.77 -25.36
CA LYS A 127 -0.50 -0.65 -26.29
C LYS A 127 -0.77 0.68 -25.59
N ALA A 128 -0.91 0.68 -24.26
CA ALA A 128 -1.06 1.92 -23.50
C ALA A 128 0.27 2.68 -23.51
N GLU A 129 0.20 4.00 -23.47
CA GLU A 129 1.37 4.88 -23.40
C GLU A 129 1.34 5.66 -22.09
N GLU A 130 2.52 5.85 -21.48
CA GLU A 130 2.64 6.76 -20.33
C GLU A 130 2.22 8.17 -20.76
N GLY A 131 1.45 8.84 -19.90
CA GLY A 131 0.86 10.14 -20.20
C GLY A 131 -0.48 10.10 -20.92
N SER A 132 -0.87 8.97 -21.54
CA SER A 132 -2.20 8.82 -22.15
C SER A 132 -3.32 8.74 -21.10
N VAL A 133 -4.53 9.12 -21.47
CA VAL A 133 -5.72 8.97 -20.63
C VAL A 133 -6.45 7.69 -21.01
N ILE A 134 -6.73 6.87 -20.00
CA ILE A 134 -7.42 5.60 -20.16
C ILE A 134 -8.71 5.57 -19.34
N ARG A 135 -9.66 4.74 -19.76
CA ARG A 135 -10.87 4.44 -18.99
C ARG A 135 -10.91 2.95 -18.67
N VAL A 136 -11.10 2.64 -17.39
CA VAL A 136 -11.28 1.28 -16.90
C VAL A 136 -12.75 1.14 -16.50
N LYS A 137 -13.50 0.29 -17.20
CA LYS A 137 -14.92 0.04 -16.93
C LYS A 137 -15.13 -1.28 -16.21
N ASN A 138 -16.18 -1.31 -15.40
CA ASN A 138 -16.67 -2.49 -14.70
C ASN A 138 -15.58 -3.24 -13.90
N ALA A 139 -14.68 -2.47 -13.30
CA ALA A 139 -13.63 -2.99 -12.44
C ALA A 139 -14.13 -3.18 -11.01
N TYR A 140 -13.34 -3.88 -10.21
CA TYR A 140 -13.60 -4.06 -8.79
C TYR A 140 -12.40 -3.64 -7.96
N VAL A 141 -12.66 -3.07 -6.78
CA VAL A 141 -11.62 -2.63 -5.86
C VAL A 141 -11.29 -3.78 -4.93
N LYS A 142 -10.03 -4.22 -4.99
CA LYS A 142 -9.49 -5.23 -4.10
C LYS A 142 -8.38 -4.62 -3.26
N GLU A 143 -8.35 -4.97 -1.99
CA GLU A 143 -7.18 -4.68 -1.17
C GLU A 143 -6.12 -5.76 -1.40
N ASN A 144 -4.92 -5.34 -1.77
CA ASN A 144 -3.77 -6.21 -1.92
C ASN A 144 -2.60 -5.58 -1.19
N ASN A 145 -2.09 -6.30 -0.19
CA ASN A 145 -1.03 -5.81 0.66
C ASN A 145 -1.36 -4.41 1.20
N GLY A 146 -2.55 -4.19 1.77
CA GLY A 146 -3.02 -2.88 2.26
C GLY A 146 -3.16 -1.76 1.20
N PHE A 147 -2.80 -2.00 -0.06
CA PHE A 147 -3.03 -1.06 -1.15
C PHE A 147 -4.37 -1.37 -1.81
N LYS A 148 -5.16 -0.33 -2.07
CA LYS A 148 -6.34 -0.45 -2.93
C LYS A 148 -5.83 -0.62 -4.36
N GLU A 149 -6.20 -1.74 -4.98
CA GLU A 149 -5.93 -2.02 -6.38
C GLU A 149 -7.27 -2.09 -7.12
N LEU A 150 -7.27 -1.55 -8.34
CA LEU A 150 -8.38 -1.67 -9.25
C LEU A 150 -8.16 -2.89 -10.13
N HIS A 151 -8.99 -3.92 -9.99
CA HIS A 151 -8.84 -5.16 -10.74
C HIS A 151 -9.82 -5.21 -11.90
N ILE A 152 -9.32 -5.54 -13.08
CA ILE A 152 -10.12 -5.80 -14.28
C ILE A 152 -10.40 -7.30 -14.34
N GLY A 153 -11.66 -7.67 -14.10
CA GLY A 153 -12.14 -9.05 -14.22
C GLY A 153 -12.65 -9.39 -15.63
N SER A 154 -13.32 -10.54 -15.78
CA SER A 154 -13.80 -11.04 -17.08
C SER A 154 -14.79 -10.14 -17.81
N LYS A 155 -15.49 -9.25 -17.09
CA LYS A 155 -16.42 -8.26 -17.65
C LYS A 155 -15.85 -6.84 -17.66
N GLY A 156 -14.62 -6.67 -17.23
CA GLY A 156 -13.95 -5.38 -17.20
C GLY A 156 -13.43 -5.01 -18.58
N ILE A 157 -13.42 -3.73 -18.90
CA ILE A 157 -13.00 -3.21 -20.20
C ILE A 157 -11.96 -2.11 -19.97
N LEU A 158 -10.85 -2.20 -20.68
CA LEU A 158 -9.83 -1.17 -20.77
C LEU A 158 -10.01 -0.42 -22.11
N GLU A 159 -10.29 0.88 -22.04
CA GLU A 159 -10.34 1.78 -23.19
C GLU A 159 -9.13 2.71 -23.15
N LEU A 160 -8.36 2.73 -24.24
CA LEU A 160 -7.19 3.59 -24.37
C LEU A 160 -7.54 4.90 -25.07
N ASN A 161 -6.70 5.92 -24.87
CA ASN A 161 -6.74 7.20 -25.60
C ASN A 161 -8.14 7.83 -25.61
N VAL A 162 -8.77 7.85 -24.43
CA VAL A 162 -10.08 8.48 -24.28
C VAL A 162 -9.93 9.99 -24.27
N ASP A 163 -10.79 10.66 -25.03
CA ASP A 163 -10.86 12.11 -25.13
C ASP A 163 -11.54 12.70 -23.88
N GLU A 164 -10.79 12.71 -22.79
CA GLU A 164 -11.17 13.33 -21.53
C GLU A 164 -9.98 14.04 -20.91
N GLU A 165 -10.19 15.27 -20.46
CA GLU A 165 -9.17 16.03 -19.73
C GLU A 165 -9.09 15.56 -18.28
N ILE A 166 -7.85 15.24 -17.85
CA ILE A 166 -7.50 15.06 -16.45
C ILE A 166 -6.57 16.19 -16.08
N GLY A 167 -6.90 16.89 -15.00
CA GLY A 167 -6.07 17.96 -14.45
C GLY A 167 -4.75 17.44 -13.87
N ASP A 168 -4.08 18.26 -13.06
CA ASP A 168 -2.84 17.84 -12.42
C ASP A 168 -3.06 16.63 -11.52
N VAL A 169 -2.36 15.54 -11.85
CA VAL A 169 -2.45 14.30 -11.10
C VAL A 169 -1.89 14.53 -9.71
N LYS A 170 -2.71 14.30 -8.69
CA LYS A 170 -2.22 14.29 -7.32
C LYS A 170 -1.57 12.95 -7.06
N PHE A 171 -0.27 12.98 -6.79
CA PHE A 171 0.39 11.84 -6.17
C PHE A 171 -0.12 11.74 -4.74
N ASN A 172 -1.08 10.85 -4.52
CA ASN A 172 -1.28 10.39 -3.17
C ASN A 172 -0.02 9.60 -2.84
N THR A 173 0.81 10.11 -1.93
CA THR A 173 1.52 9.22 -1.00
C THR A 173 0.44 8.26 -0.57
N VAL A 174 0.52 6.98 -0.96
CA VAL A 174 -0.58 6.06 -0.73
C VAL A 174 -0.63 5.82 0.77
N SER A 175 -1.31 6.73 1.48
CA SER A 175 -1.68 6.62 2.87
C SER A 175 -2.65 5.48 2.91
N ARG A 176 -2.10 4.28 3.05
CA ARG A 176 -2.70 3.39 4.02
C ARG A 176 -2.85 4.21 5.31
N ASN A 177 -3.98 4.06 5.99
CA ASN A 177 -3.90 4.02 7.43
C ASN A 177 -3.17 2.71 7.75
N ILE A 178 -1.83 2.73 7.68
CA ILE A 178 -1.04 1.64 8.23
C ILE A 178 -1.15 1.82 9.72
N ASP A 179 -1.74 0.84 10.39
CA ASP A 179 -1.78 0.88 11.84
C ASP A 179 -0.35 0.95 12.36
N LYS A 180 -0.07 2.02 13.11
CA LYS A 180 1.13 2.10 13.94
C LYS A 180 1.02 0.96 14.96
N LYS A 181 2.00 0.07 15.01
CA LYS A 181 2.00 -1.07 15.93
C LYS A 181 3.28 -1.15 16.73
N LYS A 182 3.17 -1.80 17.88
CA LYS A 182 4.33 -2.26 18.63
C LYS A 182 4.92 -3.52 18.02
N ILE A 183 6.24 -3.68 18.07
CA ILE A 183 6.94 -4.84 17.50
C ILE A 183 6.43 -6.15 18.12
N SER A 184 6.17 -6.15 19.43
CA SER A 184 5.60 -7.29 20.17
C SER A 184 4.22 -7.74 19.68
N GLU A 185 3.48 -6.89 18.97
CA GLU A 185 2.13 -7.18 18.49
C GLU A 185 2.11 -7.71 17.05
N LEU A 186 3.28 -7.77 16.40
CA LEU A 186 3.40 -8.18 15.01
C LEU A 186 2.95 -9.62 14.77
N ARG A 187 2.11 -9.80 13.77
CA ARG A 187 1.62 -11.10 13.30
C ARG A 187 2.07 -11.38 11.88
N ALA A 188 2.48 -12.61 11.63
CA ALA A 188 2.89 -13.03 10.29
C ALA A 188 1.79 -12.78 9.24
N GLY A 189 2.19 -12.19 8.11
CA GLY A 189 1.34 -11.87 6.98
C GLY A 189 0.74 -10.46 7.02
N GLU A 190 0.83 -9.75 8.14
CA GLU A 190 0.21 -8.43 8.28
C GLU A 190 1.13 -7.29 7.82
N PHE A 191 0.52 -6.13 7.61
CA PHE A 191 1.22 -4.88 7.34
C PHE A 191 1.15 -3.97 8.56
N ALA A 192 2.25 -3.29 8.86
CA ALA A 192 2.34 -2.39 10.01
C ALA A 192 3.27 -1.22 9.70
N SER A 193 3.14 -0.17 10.51
CA SER A 193 4.05 0.97 10.56
C SER A 193 4.74 0.91 11.91
N LEU A 194 6.06 0.79 11.88
CA LEU A 194 6.88 0.63 13.08
C LEU A 194 7.73 1.88 13.26
N ASN A 195 7.73 2.42 14.47
CA ASN A 195 8.67 3.45 14.89
C ASN A 195 9.66 2.80 15.84
N GLY A 196 10.95 2.89 15.56
CA GLY A 196 11.95 2.30 16.43
C GLY A 196 13.36 2.76 16.11
N PHE A 197 14.27 2.41 17.00
CA PHE A 197 15.69 2.69 16.89
C PHE A 197 16.39 1.63 16.08
N ILE A 198 17.30 2.04 15.21
CA ILE A 198 18.21 1.12 14.54
C ILE A 198 19.27 0.71 15.57
N VAL A 199 19.15 -0.50 16.11
CA VAL A 199 20.07 -1.01 17.16
C VAL A 199 21.23 -1.79 16.59
N GLN A 200 21.11 -2.31 15.36
CA GLN A 200 22.19 -3.03 14.69
C GLN A 200 22.03 -2.92 13.18
N LEU A 201 23.13 -2.61 12.47
CA LEU A 201 23.20 -2.53 11.01
C LEU A 201 24.20 -3.57 10.48
N PHE A 202 23.83 -4.31 9.44
CA PHE A 202 24.73 -5.24 8.76
C PHE A 202 25.23 -4.66 7.44
N GLU A 203 26.38 -5.13 6.96
CA GLU A 203 26.88 -4.73 5.65
C GLU A 203 25.86 -5.03 4.54
N PRO A 204 25.71 -4.11 3.56
CA PRO A 204 24.84 -4.32 2.43
C PRO A 204 25.34 -5.52 1.62
N ARG A 205 24.40 -6.38 1.22
CA ARG A 205 24.66 -7.49 0.29
C ARG A 205 24.10 -7.16 -1.07
N PHE A 206 24.77 -7.62 -2.12
CA PHE A 206 24.36 -7.36 -3.49
C PHE A 206 23.87 -8.64 -4.16
N TYR A 207 22.88 -8.49 -5.03
CA TYR A 207 22.45 -9.54 -5.94
C TYR A 207 22.30 -8.99 -7.34
N ASP A 208 22.60 -9.85 -8.31
CA ASP A 208 22.37 -9.59 -9.72
C ASP A 208 20.88 -9.58 -9.99
N ALA A 209 20.39 -8.51 -10.60
CA ALA A 209 18.98 -8.28 -10.82
C ALA A 209 18.70 -7.88 -12.27
N CYS A 210 17.51 -8.25 -12.74
CA CYS A 210 17.02 -7.86 -14.04
C CYS A 210 16.65 -6.36 -14.04
N PRO A 211 17.05 -5.55 -15.04
CA PRO A 211 16.70 -4.14 -15.12
C PRO A 211 15.20 -3.90 -15.33
N GLN A 212 14.50 -4.87 -15.93
CA GLN A 212 13.08 -4.73 -16.28
C GLN A 212 12.16 -5.11 -15.11
N CYS A 213 12.40 -6.22 -14.41
CA CYS A 213 11.54 -6.66 -13.29
C CYS A 213 12.19 -6.71 -11.92
N ASN A 214 13.49 -6.46 -11.84
CA ASN A 214 14.30 -6.48 -10.62
C ASN A 214 14.27 -7.82 -9.85
N ARG A 215 13.90 -8.92 -10.51
CA ARG A 215 14.09 -10.27 -9.96
C ARG A 215 15.57 -10.65 -10.05
N LYS A 216 15.96 -11.61 -9.20
CA LYS A 216 17.30 -12.19 -9.24
C LYS A 216 17.59 -12.77 -10.62
N VAL A 217 18.79 -12.49 -11.13
CA VAL A 217 19.34 -13.03 -12.36
C VAL A 217 20.35 -14.10 -11.99
N ILE A 218 20.39 -15.17 -12.79
CA ILE A 218 21.36 -16.26 -12.65
C ILE A 218 22.05 -16.39 -14.01
N ASP A 219 23.38 -16.25 -14.03
CA ASP A 219 24.20 -16.35 -15.24
C ASP A 219 23.69 -15.49 -16.41
N GLY A 220 23.38 -14.22 -16.14
CA GLY A 220 22.87 -13.28 -17.14
C GLY A 220 21.42 -13.49 -17.58
N ASN A 221 20.76 -14.55 -17.12
CA ASN A 221 19.39 -14.89 -17.49
C ASN A 221 18.37 -14.55 -16.38
N CYS A 222 17.35 -13.80 -16.77
CA CYS A 222 16.14 -13.57 -16.01
C CYS A 222 15.06 -14.57 -16.43
N GLU A 223 14.41 -15.22 -15.47
CA GLU A 223 13.31 -16.16 -15.74
C GLU A 223 12.18 -15.58 -16.62
N GLN A 224 11.98 -14.27 -16.60
CA GLN A 224 10.89 -13.61 -17.30
C GLN A 224 11.33 -12.93 -18.62
N HIS A 225 12.58 -12.46 -18.71
CA HIS A 225 13.02 -11.61 -19.83
C HIS A 225 14.19 -12.23 -20.61
N GLY A 226 14.58 -13.47 -20.29
CA GLY A 226 15.71 -14.14 -20.91
C GLY A 226 17.02 -13.43 -20.57
N GLU A 227 17.91 -13.32 -21.55
CA GLU A 227 19.22 -12.68 -21.39
C GLU A 227 19.06 -11.17 -21.18
N VAL A 228 19.64 -10.66 -20.10
CA VAL A 228 19.51 -9.25 -19.71
C VAL A 228 20.85 -8.67 -19.26
N VAL A 229 21.00 -7.36 -19.43
CA VAL A 229 22.13 -6.62 -18.84
C VAL A 229 21.94 -6.58 -17.32
N ILE A 230 22.88 -7.17 -16.59
CA ILE A 230 22.82 -7.27 -15.13
C ILE A 230 22.94 -5.88 -14.49
N GLN A 231 22.05 -5.59 -13.55
CA GLN A 231 22.23 -4.50 -12.59
C GLN A 231 22.40 -5.06 -11.17
N LYS A 232 23.24 -4.44 -10.35
CA LYS A 232 23.42 -4.83 -8.95
C LYS A 232 22.41 -4.11 -8.07
N ASN A 233 21.66 -4.87 -7.30
CA ASN A 233 20.72 -4.34 -6.32
C ASN A 233 21.20 -4.66 -4.90
N ALA A 234 21.17 -3.65 -4.03
CA ALA A 234 21.54 -3.78 -2.63
C ALA A 234 20.37 -4.32 -1.78
N ILE A 235 20.73 -5.11 -0.77
CA ILE A 235 19.89 -5.59 0.32
C ILE A 235 20.57 -5.20 1.63
N LEU A 236 19.88 -4.41 2.45
CA LEU A 236 20.36 -4.03 3.77
C LEU A 236 19.51 -4.72 4.83
N ASN A 237 20.19 -5.35 5.79
CA ASN A 237 19.52 -5.91 6.96
C ASN A 237 19.90 -5.08 8.18
N PHE A 238 18.95 -4.87 9.07
CA PHE A 238 19.18 -4.22 10.34
C PHE A 238 18.16 -4.68 11.37
N TYR A 239 18.41 -4.41 12.64
CA TYR A 239 17.45 -4.61 13.72
C TYR A 239 16.84 -3.29 14.13
N LEU A 240 15.52 -3.29 14.24
CA LEU A 240 14.72 -2.20 14.77
C LEU A 240 14.21 -2.59 16.15
N ASP A 241 14.30 -1.69 17.12
CA ASP A 241 13.80 -1.88 18.48
C ASP A 241 12.92 -0.70 18.91
N ASP A 242 11.74 -0.97 19.46
CA ASP A 242 10.76 0.05 19.87
C ASP A 242 10.45 0.03 21.38
N GLY A 243 11.28 -0.68 22.15
CA GLY A 243 11.13 -0.94 23.57
C GLY A 243 10.13 -2.04 23.93
N SER A 244 9.27 -2.49 23.00
CA SER A 244 8.38 -3.64 23.22
C SER A 244 8.94 -4.94 22.63
N GLY A 245 9.82 -4.83 21.64
CA GLY A 245 10.59 -5.94 21.12
C GLY A 245 11.59 -5.50 20.06
N SER A 246 12.30 -6.47 19.48
CA SER A 246 13.23 -6.25 18.39
C SER A 246 12.84 -7.09 17.17
N VAL A 247 12.91 -6.51 15.97
CA VAL A 247 12.62 -7.21 14.73
C VAL A 247 13.70 -6.95 13.69
N ARG A 248 14.05 -8.00 12.94
CA ARG A 248 14.94 -7.87 11.80
C ARG A 248 14.18 -7.25 10.64
N VAL A 249 14.65 -6.10 10.15
CA VAL A 249 14.13 -5.42 8.98
C VAL A 249 15.01 -5.76 7.76
N VAL A 250 14.35 -6.00 6.62
CA VAL A 250 15.00 -6.23 5.33
C VAL A 250 14.59 -5.12 4.37
N ALA A 251 15.56 -4.30 3.95
CA ALA A 251 15.38 -3.21 3.00
C ALA A 251 16.01 -3.56 1.64
N PHE A 252 15.36 -3.13 0.56
CA PHE A 252 15.78 -3.38 -0.82
C PHE A 252 15.88 -2.07 -1.60
N ARG A 253 16.83 -2.02 -2.54
CA ARG A 253 16.91 -0.98 -3.59
C ARG A 253 16.88 0.44 -3.01
N ASP A 254 15.87 1.23 -3.36
CA ASP A 254 15.77 2.64 -2.97
C ASP A 254 15.63 2.81 -1.46
N ASN A 255 15.02 1.86 -0.74
CA ASN A 255 14.99 1.90 0.72
C ASN A 255 16.37 1.69 1.34
N VAL A 256 17.29 1.00 0.65
CA VAL A 256 18.70 0.95 1.07
C VAL A 256 19.35 2.31 0.87
N LYS A 257 19.15 2.94 -0.30
CA LYS A 257 19.72 4.25 -0.62
C LYS A 257 19.28 5.38 0.31
N LYS A 258 18.08 5.27 0.90
CA LYS A 258 17.61 6.21 1.93
C LYS A 258 18.42 6.18 3.21
N LEU A 259 19.01 5.04 3.56
CA LEU A 259 19.86 4.88 4.74
C LEU A 259 21.34 5.00 4.36
N ILE A 260 21.74 4.38 3.26
CA ILE A 260 23.11 4.33 2.75
C ILE A 260 23.08 4.82 1.29
N PRO A 261 23.26 6.14 1.05
CA PRO A 261 23.17 6.73 -0.29
C PRO A 261 24.08 6.08 -1.34
N ASP A 262 25.27 5.65 -0.91
CA ASP A 262 26.27 5.00 -1.76
C ASP A 262 26.68 3.65 -1.16
N PRO A 263 25.88 2.59 -1.33
CA PRO A 263 26.10 1.31 -0.66
C PRO A 263 27.28 0.52 -1.23
N GLU A 264 27.76 0.86 -2.44
CA GLU A 264 28.88 0.17 -3.10
C GLU A 264 30.25 0.69 -2.65
N ASN A 265 30.29 1.76 -1.87
CA ASN A 265 31.52 2.40 -1.42
C ASN A 265 32.02 1.82 -0.10
N ASP A 266 33.34 1.87 0.14
CA ASP A 266 34.01 1.33 1.32
C ASP A 266 33.80 2.16 2.61
N LYS A 267 32.77 3.03 2.63
CA LYS A 267 32.42 3.92 3.76
C LYS A 267 31.32 3.35 4.66
N PHE A 268 31.10 2.04 4.64
CA PHE A 268 30.03 1.41 5.42
C PHE A 268 30.10 1.75 6.92
N GLU A 269 31.31 1.77 7.52
CA GLU A 269 31.47 2.07 8.94
C GLU A 269 31.07 3.53 9.28
N ASP A 270 31.31 4.50 8.39
CA ASP A 270 30.87 5.89 8.58
C ASP A 270 29.34 5.96 8.59
N TYR A 271 28.69 5.30 7.63
CA TYR A 271 27.23 5.22 7.59
C TYR A 271 26.67 4.53 8.83
N LYS A 272 27.23 3.40 9.22
CA LYS A 272 26.83 2.64 10.40
C LYS A 272 26.90 3.46 11.68
N ASN A 273 27.97 4.21 11.88
CA ASN A 273 28.14 5.06 13.06
C ASN A 273 27.13 6.22 13.11
N ASN A 274 26.71 6.72 11.95
CA ASN A 274 25.73 7.82 11.86
C ASN A 274 24.26 7.36 11.94
N ILE A 275 24.00 6.09 11.63
CA ILE A 275 22.63 5.55 11.49
C ILE A 275 22.20 4.79 12.75
N ILE A 276 23.12 4.09 13.42
CA ILE A 276 22.80 3.37 14.66
C ILE A 276 22.36 4.39 15.73
N GLY A 277 21.26 4.07 16.41
CA GLY A 277 20.66 4.95 17.41
C GLY A 277 19.68 5.97 16.83
N ASN A 278 19.56 6.10 15.51
CA ASN A 278 18.52 6.93 14.92
C ASN A 278 17.17 6.23 15.03
N ILE A 279 16.15 7.03 15.32
CA ILE A 279 14.75 6.60 15.23
C ILE A 279 14.26 6.78 13.80
N ILE A 280 13.62 5.74 13.27
CA ILE A 280 13.05 5.77 11.92
C ILE A 280 11.62 5.25 11.94
N ASN A 281 10.85 5.64 10.93
CA ASN A 281 9.60 5.01 10.58
C ASN A 281 9.83 3.97 9.47
N VAL A 282 9.36 2.74 9.70
CA VAL A 282 9.41 1.66 8.71
C VAL A 282 8.00 1.14 8.47
N GLU A 283 7.55 1.26 7.23
CA GLU A 283 6.30 0.67 6.76
C GLU A 283 6.61 -0.60 5.97
N GLY A 284 5.94 -1.69 6.30
CA GLY A 284 6.33 -2.98 5.74
C GLY A 284 5.38 -4.11 6.04
N LYS A 285 5.80 -5.30 5.62
CA LYS A 285 5.08 -6.57 5.86
C LYS A 285 5.83 -7.43 6.86
N ALA A 286 5.15 -7.93 7.87
CA ALA A 286 5.70 -8.95 8.73
C ALA A 286 5.63 -10.33 8.03
N ASN A 287 6.77 -10.92 7.72
CA ASN A 287 6.86 -12.24 7.10
C ASN A 287 7.42 -13.25 8.08
N LYS A 288 6.79 -14.43 8.16
CA LYS A 288 7.37 -15.54 8.93
C LYS A 288 8.45 -16.22 8.11
N ASN A 289 9.68 -16.17 8.60
CA ASN A 289 10.77 -16.94 8.03
C ASN A 289 10.65 -18.39 8.50
N GLN A 290 10.27 -19.30 7.59
CA GLN A 290 10.02 -20.71 7.92
C GLN A 290 11.29 -21.46 8.35
N MET A 291 12.47 -21.02 7.91
CA MET A 291 13.73 -21.69 8.23
C MET A 291 14.21 -21.40 9.65
N PHE A 292 13.91 -20.22 10.19
CA PHE A 292 14.39 -19.76 11.50
C PHE A 292 13.27 -19.54 12.53
N ASP A 293 12.03 -19.90 12.17
CA ASP A 293 10.80 -19.73 12.96
C ASP A 293 10.64 -18.35 13.62
N ARG A 294 11.04 -17.29 12.90
CA ARG A 294 10.98 -15.90 13.39
C ARG A 294 10.30 -14.97 12.40
N ILE A 295 9.75 -13.87 12.90
CA ILE A 295 9.20 -12.81 12.06
C ILE A 295 10.34 -11.92 11.56
N GLU A 296 10.34 -11.63 10.26
CA GLU A 296 11.19 -10.63 9.61
C GLU A 296 10.28 -9.57 8.99
N PHE A 297 10.70 -8.31 9.06
CA PHE A 297 9.91 -7.18 8.57
C PHE A 297 10.44 -6.70 7.23
N MET A 298 9.65 -6.88 6.17
CA MET A 298 10.02 -6.48 4.82
C MET A 298 9.66 -5.02 4.61
N ALA A 299 10.66 -4.15 4.52
CA ALA A 299 10.46 -2.71 4.38
C ALA A 299 9.97 -2.36 2.96
N ASN A 300 8.79 -1.76 2.89
CA ASN A 300 8.26 -1.17 1.67
C ASN A 300 8.62 0.31 1.56
N ASN A 301 8.66 1.00 2.71
CA ASN A 301 9.01 2.41 2.80
C ASN A 301 9.75 2.65 4.11
N ILE A 302 10.82 3.43 4.05
CA ILE A 302 11.59 3.92 5.18
C ILE A 302 11.58 5.44 5.12
N GLN A 303 11.36 6.08 6.26
CA GLN A 303 11.39 7.52 6.42
C GLN A 303 12.13 7.88 7.71
N GLU A 304 12.78 9.04 7.70
CA GLU A 304 13.24 9.65 8.95
C GLU A 304 12.04 9.91 9.85
N PHE A 305 12.22 9.70 11.15
CA PHE A 305 11.17 9.94 12.10
C PHE A 305 11.15 11.43 12.47
N ASP A 306 10.04 12.09 12.16
CA ASP A 306 9.83 13.49 12.52
C ASP A 306 9.51 13.59 14.03
N ILE A 307 10.54 13.97 14.80
CA ILE A 307 10.46 14.11 16.25
C ILE A 307 9.50 15.24 16.63
N ASP A 308 9.52 16.36 15.90
CA ASP A 308 8.73 17.54 16.22
C ASP A 308 7.23 17.25 16.00
N ALA A 309 6.90 16.61 14.88
CA ALA A 309 5.53 16.16 14.62
C ALA A 309 5.02 15.18 15.69
N ARG A 310 5.90 14.30 16.21
CA ARG A 310 5.53 13.37 17.29
C ARG A 310 5.32 14.09 18.63
N ILE A 311 6.14 15.09 18.94
CA ILE A 311 5.98 15.89 20.16
C ILE A 311 4.62 16.60 20.13
N GLU A 312 4.25 17.19 19.00
CA GLU A 312 2.94 17.83 18.84
C GLU A 312 1.77 16.84 19.00
N GLU A 313 1.89 15.63 18.45
CA GLU A 313 0.89 14.56 18.59
C GLU A 313 0.69 14.17 20.07
N LEU A 314 1.78 13.92 20.79
CA LEU A 314 1.76 13.57 22.22
C LEU A 314 1.21 14.71 23.10
N MET A 315 1.55 15.96 22.79
CA MET A 315 0.98 17.12 23.51
C MET A 315 -0.53 17.23 23.32
N LYS A 316 -1.09 16.84 22.17
CA LYS A 316 -2.54 16.81 21.94
C LYS A 316 -3.23 15.68 22.71
N GLU A 317 -2.61 14.51 22.76
CA GLU A 317 -3.11 13.35 23.53
C GLU A 317 -3.13 13.62 25.04
N THR A 318 -2.16 14.37 25.57
CA THR A 318 -2.06 14.66 27.02
C THR A 318 -3.02 15.78 27.47
N ASN A 319 -3.50 16.61 26.53
CA ASN A 319 -4.42 17.72 26.78
C ASN A 319 -5.90 17.36 26.46
N SER A 320 -6.19 16.10 26.11
CA SER A 320 -7.53 15.57 25.85
C SER A 320 -7.99 14.65 26.98
#